data_AF-A0A927VT59-F1
#
_entry.id   AF-A0A927VT59-F1
#
_cell.length_a   1.000
_cell.length_b   1.000
_cell.length_c   1.000
_cell.angle_alpha   90.00
_cell.angle_beta   90.00
_cell.angle_gamma   90.00
#
_symmetry.space_group_name_H-M   'P 1'
#
loop_
_entity.id
_entity.type
_entity.pdbx_description
1 polymer ?
#
loop_
_entity_poly.entity_id
_entity_poly.type
_entity_poly.pdbx_seq_one_letter_code
_entity_poly.pdbx_strand_id
1 'polypeptide(L)'
;MSFIARRFATDSVEHCIKPEDLSSSERKNQFYCPGCPCVFLYRSESSNEKAAHFYRHGHHYPGCWMPYAESISGDTEWDVAKDFRIEDFYSSIISSKKRSGGGPGTAGGGSSGVTRKRLSTLRNLYKFCCYHDNDSILHDNVTVKDVLVARKTSYLYTTYVKGIRLIEARYWRYDPEAHNLFFLYPYSAKVAGEARFKIDIKCPKELFPRLRDRVYSTDSVVLLMCDWTFSSGCIHGTLSNAHQLVVL
;
A
#
# COMPACT_ATOMS: atom_id res chain seq x y z
N MET A 1 5.00 14.29 -9.78
CA MET A 1 4.23 13.15 -9.24
C MET A 1 2.98 13.72 -8.62
N SER A 2 1.83 13.32 -9.15
CA SER A 2 0.55 13.77 -8.64
C SER A 2 -0.02 12.78 -7.65
N PHE A 3 0.15 13.11 -6.38
CA PHE A 3 -0.68 12.54 -5.31
C PHE A 3 -2.16 12.83 -5.62
N ILE A 4 -3.06 11.88 -5.32
CA ILE A 4 -4.50 12.05 -5.58
C ILE A 4 -5.26 12.56 -4.35
N ALA A 5 -6.23 13.45 -4.52
CA ALA A 5 -7.09 13.95 -3.45
C ALA A 5 -8.56 13.98 -3.89
N ARG A 6 -9.48 14.12 -2.93
CA ARG A 6 -10.92 14.30 -3.19
C ARG A 6 -11.26 15.78 -3.23
N ARG A 7 -12.18 16.19 -4.10
CA ARG A 7 -12.67 17.58 -4.14
C ARG A 7 -13.54 17.88 -2.91
N PHE A 8 -14.35 16.91 -2.50
CA PHE A 8 -15.22 17.01 -1.33
C PHE A 8 -14.97 15.85 -0.35
N ALA A 9 -15.20 16.11 0.94
CA ALA A 9 -15.02 15.12 2.01
C ALA A 9 -15.93 13.88 1.86
N THR A 10 -16.99 13.98 1.07
CA THR A 10 -17.98 12.94 0.79
C THR A 10 -17.71 12.15 -0.49
N ASP A 11 -16.77 12.60 -1.34
CA ASP A 11 -16.50 11.91 -2.60
C ASP A 11 -15.98 10.48 -2.31
N SER A 12 -16.32 9.53 -3.18
CA SER A 12 -15.70 8.21 -3.15
C SER A 12 -14.25 8.29 -3.63
N VAL A 13 -13.46 7.28 -3.28
CA VAL A 13 -12.05 7.17 -3.73
C VAL A 13 -11.91 7.09 -5.25
N GLU A 14 -12.97 6.65 -5.94
CA GLU A 14 -13.05 6.57 -7.41
C GLU A 14 -13.04 7.92 -8.10
N HIS A 15 -13.45 8.98 -7.39
CA HIS A 15 -13.53 10.34 -7.91
C HIS A 15 -12.37 11.21 -7.42
N CYS A 16 -11.24 10.59 -7.06
CA CYS A 16 -10.06 11.36 -6.71
C CYS A 16 -9.50 12.06 -7.96
N ILE A 17 -8.93 13.23 -7.72
CA ILE A 17 -8.33 14.11 -8.72
C ILE A 17 -6.84 14.25 -8.48
N LYS A 18 -6.14 14.66 -9.53
CA LYS A 18 -4.73 15.03 -9.50
C LYS A 18 -4.58 16.56 -9.50
N PRO A 19 -3.44 17.09 -9.01
CA PRO A 19 -3.08 18.50 -9.15
C PRO A 19 -3.17 19.02 -10.59
N GLU A 20 -2.88 18.18 -11.59
CA GLU A 20 -2.95 18.57 -13.00
C GLU A 20 -4.39 18.77 -13.50
N ASP A 21 -5.38 18.19 -12.83
CA ASP A 21 -6.80 18.29 -13.18
C ASP A 21 -7.45 19.58 -12.65
N LEU A 22 -6.69 20.43 -11.96
CA LEU A 22 -7.20 21.64 -11.32
C LEU A 22 -7.04 22.88 -12.20
N SER A 23 -8.14 23.60 -12.39
CA SER A 23 -8.11 24.97 -12.90
C SER A 23 -7.48 25.94 -11.89
N SER A 24 -6.99 27.08 -12.37
CA SER A 24 -6.30 28.06 -11.52
C SER A 24 -7.14 28.60 -10.36
N SER A 25 -8.47 28.68 -10.52
CA SER A 25 -9.39 29.13 -9.46
C SER A 25 -9.56 28.08 -8.36
N GLU A 26 -9.55 26.80 -8.72
CA GLU A 26 -9.79 25.69 -7.79
C GLU A 26 -8.60 25.42 -6.86
N ARG A 27 -7.39 25.83 -7.24
CA ARG A 27 -6.16 25.58 -6.46
C ARG A 27 -6.13 26.27 -5.10
N LYS A 28 -7.01 27.24 -4.87
CA LYS A 28 -7.19 27.91 -3.56
C LYS A 28 -8.12 27.14 -2.63
N ASN A 29 -8.79 26.10 -3.12
CA ASN A 29 -9.74 25.32 -2.35
C ASN A 29 -9.04 24.36 -1.38
N GLN A 30 -9.83 23.89 -0.41
CA GLN A 30 -9.46 22.74 0.40
C GLN A 30 -9.83 21.46 -0.34
N PHE A 31 -8.92 20.49 -0.29
CA PHE A 31 -9.10 19.14 -0.80
C PHE A 31 -9.08 18.17 0.37
N TYR A 32 -9.41 16.90 0.12
CA TYR A 32 -9.53 15.92 1.18
C TYR A 32 -8.75 14.66 0.86
N CYS A 33 -8.19 14.04 1.89
CA CYS A 33 -7.56 12.75 1.73
C CYS A 33 -8.56 11.72 1.17
N PRO A 34 -8.14 10.86 0.24
CA PRO A 34 -8.94 9.73 -0.22
C PRO A 34 -9.36 8.76 0.88
N GLY A 35 -8.57 8.65 1.96
CA GLY A 35 -8.78 7.68 3.03
C GLY A 35 -9.19 8.23 4.39
N CYS A 36 -9.28 9.55 4.56
CA CYS A 36 -9.91 10.16 5.73
C CYS A 36 -10.56 11.53 5.44
N PRO A 37 -11.36 12.06 6.37
CA PRO A 37 -11.88 13.43 6.29
C PRO A 37 -10.82 14.54 6.48
N CYS A 38 -9.54 14.20 6.54
CA CYS A 38 -8.44 15.13 6.75
C CYS A 38 -8.19 16.01 5.51
N VAL A 39 -7.79 17.27 5.74
CA VAL A 39 -7.68 18.32 4.71
C VAL A 39 -6.31 18.34 4.06
N PHE A 40 -6.32 18.50 2.74
CA PHE A 40 -5.17 18.63 1.86
C PHE A 40 -5.27 19.98 1.14
N LEU A 41 -4.13 20.57 0.83
CA LEU A 41 -4.01 21.84 0.13
C LEU A 41 -3.14 21.66 -1.11
N TYR A 42 -3.37 22.46 -2.13
CA TYR A 42 -2.52 22.48 -3.32
C TYR A 42 -1.25 23.28 -3.05
N ARG A 43 -0.11 22.78 -3.52
CA ARG A 43 1.17 23.50 -3.55
C ARG A 43 1.90 23.24 -4.86
N SER A 44 2.63 24.25 -5.31
CA SER A 44 3.64 24.11 -6.36
C SER A 44 4.93 24.77 -5.91
N GLU A 45 6.07 24.22 -6.33
CA GLU A 45 7.40 24.73 -6.02
C GLU A 45 7.87 25.83 -6.97
N SER A 46 7.17 26.06 -8.09
CA SER A 46 7.56 27.09 -9.05
C SER A 46 6.34 27.81 -9.62
N SER A 47 6.55 29.05 -10.07
CA SER A 47 5.55 29.82 -10.84
C SER A 47 5.10 29.10 -12.12
N ASN A 48 5.90 28.15 -12.60
CA ASN A 48 5.63 27.35 -13.80
C ASN A 48 4.99 25.99 -13.45
N GLU A 49 4.50 25.84 -12.22
CA GLU A 49 3.72 24.70 -11.76
C GLU A 49 4.46 23.35 -11.75
N LYS A 50 5.78 23.35 -11.94
CA LYS A 50 6.60 22.15 -11.76
C LYS A 50 6.44 21.63 -10.34
N ALA A 51 6.37 20.29 -10.23
CA ALA A 51 6.19 19.57 -8.98
C ALA A 51 4.91 19.94 -8.19
N ALA A 52 3.83 20.34 -8.89
CA ALA A 52 2.53 20.51 -8.26
C ALA A 52 2.09 19.23 -7.53
N HIS A 53 1.67 19.38 -6.28
CA HIS A 53 1.23 18.27 -5.44
C HIS A 53 0.19 18.74 -4.42
N PHE A 54 -0.63 17.80 -3.94
CA PHE A 54 -1.38 18.05 -2.72
C PHE A 54 -0.50 17.74 -1.52
N TYR A 55 -0.48 18.65 -0.56
CA TYR A 55 0.17 18.45 0.73
C TYR A 55 -0.87 18.46 1.84
N ARG A 56 -0.60 17.70 2.88
CA ARG A 56 -1.49 17.58 4.03
C ARG A 56 -1.48 18.85 4.89
N HIS A 57 -2.65 19.24 5.38
CA HIS A 57 -2.79 20.22 6.46
C HIS A 57 -3.30 19.53 7.74
N GLY A 58 -2.49 19.50 8.81
CA GLY A 58 -2.84 18.85 10.09
C GLY A 58 -2.53 17.35 10.16
N HIS A 59 -3.16 16.61 11.09
CA HIS A 59 -2.91 15.16 11.30
C HIS A 59 -3.93 14.27 10.57
N HIS A 60 -3.54 13.02 10.25
CA HIS A 60 -4.50 12.04 9.74
C HIS A 60 -5.43 11.54 10.85
N TYR A 61 -6.66 11.22 10.46
CA TYR A 61 -7.55 10.48 11.35
C TYR A 61 -6.96 9.09 11.66
N PRO A 62 -7.07 8.62 12.92
CA PRO A 62 -6.71 7.25 13.26
C PRO A 62 -7.36 6.24 12.30
N GLY A 63 -6.56 5.30 11.81
CA GLY A 63 -7.03 4.27 10.87
C GLY A 63 -7.12 4.69 9.40
N CYS A 64 -6.61 5.86 9.01
CA CYS A 64 -6.45 6.20 7.59
C CYS A 64 -5.62 5.14 6.85
N TRP A 65 -6.10 4.69 5.69
CA TRP A 65 -5.36 3.74 4.85
C TRP A 65 -4.19 4.36 4.07
N MET A 66 -3.97 5.67 4.23
CA MET A 66 -2.80 6.38 3.73
C MET A 66 -1.85 6.72 4.88
N PRO A 67 -1.27 5.74 5.59
CA PRO A 67 -0.52 6.00 6.82
C PRO A 67 0.74 6.84 6.58
N TYR A 68 1.25 6.88 5.35
CA TYR A 68 2.48 7.60 5.00
C TYR A 68 2.24 8.99 4.42
N ALA A 69 1.00 9.48 4.45
CA ALA A 69 0.69 10.78 3.89
C ALA A 69 1.42 11.95 4.57
N GLU A 70 1.95 11.74 5.78
CA GLU A 70 2.84 12.71 6.45
C GLU A 70 4.17 12.94 5.70
N SER A 71 4.58 11.99 4.86
CA SER A 71 5.82 12.04 4.05
C SER A 71 5.60 12.55 2.62
N ILE A 72 4.41 13.07 2.30
CA ILE A 72 4.12 13.67 1.00
C ILE A 72 4.62 15.12 1.03
N SER A 73 5.89 15.32 0.70
CA SER A 73 6.49 16.66 0.59
C SER A 73 6.75 17.09 -0.86
N GLY A 74 6.30 16.31 -1.86
CA GLY A 74 6.71 16.51 -3.25
C GLY A 74 8.13 15.99 -3.56
N ASP A 75 8.96 15.79 -2.53
CA ASP A 75 10.39 15.44 -2.66
C ASP A 75 10.69 13.95 -2.84
N THR A 76 9.71 13.04 -2.83
CA THR A 76 9.98 11.60 -2.99
C THR A 76 9.66 11.15 -4.40
N GLU A 77 10.67 10.86 -5.22
CA GLU A 77 10.53 10.25 -6.54
C GLU A 77 10.69 8.74 -6.47
N TRP A 78 9.71 8.03 -7.03
CA TRP A 78 9.77 6.58 -7.12
C TRP A 78 10.54 6.17 -8.36
N ASP A 79 11.69 5.56 -8.16
CA ASP A 79 12.49 4.96 -9.22
C ASP A 79 11.93 3.56 -9.49
N VAL A 80 10.98 3.50 -10.42
CA VAL A 80 10.45 2.25 -10.98
C VAL A 80 11.36 1.87 -12.14
N ALA A 81 12.02 0.72 -12.02
CA ALA A 81 12.93 0.25 -13.06
C ALA A 81 12.16 0.07 -14.38
N LYS A 82 12.81 0.42 -15.49
CA LYS A 82 12.25 0.34 -16.86
C LYS A 82 11.89 -1.08 -17.31
N ASP A 83 12.24 -2.08 -16.53
CA ASP A 83 12.04 -3.50 -16.75
C ASP A 83 11.32 -4.14 -15.54
N PHE A 84 10.61 -3.35 -14.74
CA PHE A 84 9.93 -3.85 -13.55
C PHE A 84 8.88 -4.91 -13.91
N ARG A 85 9.02 -6.11 -13.37
CA ARG A 85 8.00 -7.17 -13.46
C ARG A 85 7.58 -7.59 -12.06
N ILE A 86 6.28 -7.81 -11.87
CA ILE A 86 5.75 -8.19 -10.56
C ILE A 86 6.23 -9.59 -10.15
N GLU A 87 6.46 -10.47 -11.13
CA GLU A 87 7.02 -11.81 -10.96
C GLU A 87 8.47 -11.75 -10.45
N ASP A 88 9.29 -10.85 -11.02
CA ASP A 88 10.68 -10.67 -10.61
C ASP A 88 10.76 -10.04 -9.22
N PHE A 89 9.89 -9.05 -8.95
CA PHE A 89 9.74 -8.49 -7.62
C PHE A 89 9.34 -9.57 -6.61
N TYR A 90 8.31 -10.37 -6.90
CA TYR A 90 7.87 -11.47 -6.04
C TYR A 90 8.99 -12.49 -5.81
N SER A 91 9.69 -12.89 -6.87
CA SER A 91 10.85 -13.78 -6.83
C SER A 91 11.96 -13.23 -5.93
N SER A 92 12.19 -11.92 -5.96
CA SER A 92 13.16 -11.25 -5.09
C SER A 92 12.73 -11.26 -3.61
N ILE A 93 11.43 -11.19 -3.31
CA ILE A 93 10.91 -11.24 -1.95
C ILE A 93 11.03 -12.66 -1.37
N ILE A 94 10.69 -13.69 -2.14
CA ILE A 94 10.78 -15.09 -1.68
C ILE A 94 12.23 -15.56 -1.53
N SER A 95 13.14 -15.08 -2.39
CA SER A 95 14.57 -15.44 -2.36
C SER A 95 15.39 -14.58 -1.40
N SER A 96 14.80 -13.52 -0.84
CA SER A 96 15.50 -12.61 0.07
C SER A 96 15.99 -13.35 1.30
N LYS A 97 17.31 -13.40 1.50
CA LYS A 97 17.91 -13.84 2.77
C LYS A 97 17.84 -12.71 3.78
N LYS A 98 17.82 -13.03 5.08
CA LYS A 98 17.94 -12.04 6.17
C LYS A 98 19.05 -11.06 5.81
N ARG A 99 18.72 -9.80 5.56
CA ARG A 99 19.72 -8.73 5.59
C ARG A 99 20.20 -8.64 7.03
N SER A 100 21.44 -9.05 7.30
CA SER A 100 22.13 -8.66 8.53
C SER A 100 22.09 -7.14 8.58
N GLY A 101 21.47 -6.59 9.63
CA GLY A 101 21.43 -5.15 9.86
C GLY A 101 22.86 -4.62 9.91
N GLY A 102 23.13 -3.60 9.10
CA GLY A 102 24.47 -3.03 8.96
C GLY A 102 24.76 -2.50 7.56
N GLY A 103 23.77 -1.92 6.88
CA GLY A 103 24.09 -0.98 5.81
C GLY A 103 24.50 0.33 6.46
N PRO A 104 25.63 0.96 6.09
CA PRO A 104 26.06 2.21 6.70
C PRO A 104 24.92 3.22 6.55
N GLY A 105 24.38 3.66 7.67
CA GLY A 105 23.48 4.80 7.70
C GLY A 105 24.29 6.00 7.23
N THR A 106 24.13 6.36 5.95
CA THR A 106 24.55 7.68 5.51
C THR A 106 23.59 8.66 6.15
N ALA A 107 24.00 9.22 7.29
CA ALA A 107 23.53 10.53 7.73
C ALA A 107 23.99 11.54 6.68
N GLY A 108 23.26 11.61 5.57
CA GLY A 108 23.46 12.61 4.53
C GLY A 108 22.85 13.92 5.02
N GLY A 109 23.73 14.86 5.36
CA GLY A 109 23.38 16.25 5.61
C GLY A 109 22.58 16.86 4.45
N GLY A 110 21.81 17.88 4.79
CA GLY A 110 20.79 18.48 3.93
C GLY A 110 21.29 18.82 2.53
N SER A 111 20.53 18.35 1.55
CA SER A 111 20.28 19.07 0.32
C SER A 111 18.79 18.98 0.04
N SER A 112 18.20 20.09 -0.37
CA SER A 112 16.83 20.20 -0.88
C SER A 112 16.71 19.52 -2.26
N GLY A 113 17.04 18.23 -2.30
CA GLY A 113 17.04 17.39 -3.48
C GLY A 113 16.00 16.28 -3.37
N VAL A 114 15.36 15.98 -4.50
CA VAL A 114 14.38 14.89 -4.62
C VAL A 114 15.02 13.56 -4.19
N THR A 115 14.49 12.94 -3.14
CA THR A 115 14.89 11.61 -2.67
C THR A 115 14.33 10.54 -3.59
N ARG A 116 15.18 9.90 -4.39
CA ARG A 116 14.81 8.74 -5.21
C ARG A 116 14.69 7.48 -4.36
N LYS A 117 13.52 6.83 -4.38
CA LYS A 117 13.24 5.57 -3.69
C LYS A 117 12.98 4.45 -4.69
N ARG A 118 13.77 3.39 -4.59
CA ARG A 118 13.58 2.17 -5.39
C ARG A 118 12.41 1.33 -4.87
N LEU A 119 11.63 0.75 -5.77
CA LEU A 119 10.65 -0.30 -5.46
C LEU A 119 11.33 -1.63 -5.13
N SER A 120 11.83 -1.76 -3.90
CA SER A 120 12.59 -2.96 -3.47
C SER A 120 12.03 -3.67 -2.24
N THR A 121 10.90 -3.21 -1.69
CA THR A 121 10.28 -3.79 -0.49
C THR A 121 8.75 -3.72 -0.60
N LEU A 122 8.04 -4.60 0.12
CA LEU A 122 6.58 -4.55 0.18
C LEU A 122 6.05 -3.20 0.67
N ARG A 123 6.73 -2.56 1.64
CA ARG A 123 6.35 -1.22 2.12
C ARG A 123 6.48 -0.16 1.01
N ASN A 124 7.53 -0.24 0.19
CA ASN A 124 7.74 0.70 -0.90
C ASN A 124 6.70 0.51 -2.01
N LEU A 125 6.42 -0.74 -2.39
CA LEU A 125 5.36 -1.07 -3.34
C LEU A 125 3.99 -0.60 -2.84
N TYR A 126 3.67 -0.88 -1.58
CA TYR A 126 2.43 -0.41 -0.95
C TYR A 126 2.31 1.12 -0.97
N LYS A 127 3.38 1.84 -0.60
CA LYS A 127 3.41 3.31 -0.64
C LYS A 127 3.18 3.84 -2.06
N PHE A 128 3.89 3.29 -3.04
CA PHE A 128 3.70 3.66 -4.44
C PHE A 128 2.24 3.49 -4.85
N CYS A 129 1.65 2.32 -4.61
CA CYS A 129 0.26 2.04 -4.96
C CYS A 129 -0.74 2.91 -4.19
N CYS A 130 -0.44 3.34 -2.97
CA CYS A 130 -1.30 4.28 -2.24
C CYS A 130 -1.30 5.67 -2.89
N TYR A 131 -0.15 6.14 -3.38
CA TYR A 131 0.02 7.51 -3.89
C TYR A 131 -0.43 7.73 -5.33
N HIS A 132 -0.50 6.67 -6.13
CA HIS A 132 -0.84 6.75 -7.55
C HIS A 132 -2.27 6.33 -7.82
N ASP A 133 -2.89 6.81 -8.88
CA ASP A 133 -4.23 6.34 -9.29
C ASP A 133 -4.27 4.82 -9.52
N ASN A 134 -5.42 4.20 -9.38
CA ASN A 134 -5.63 2.77 -9.64
C ASN A 134 -5.25 2.35 -11.07
N ASP A 135 -5.41 3.24 -12.05
CA ASP A 135 -5.02 3.02 -13.45
C ASP A 135 -3.59 3.47 -13.76
N SER A 136 -2.82 3.92 -12.75
CA SER A 136 -1.42 4.29 -12.97
C SER A 136 -0.61 3.04 -13.31
N ILE A 137 0.13 3.13 -14.41
CA ILE A 137 1.01 2.07 -14.90
C ILE A 137 2.23 1.98 -13.98
N LEU A 138 2.50 0.79 -13.44
CA LEU A 138 3.80 0.47 -12.85
C LEU A 138 4.81 0.18 -13.96
N HIS A 139 4.44 -0.72 -14.88
CA HIS A 139 5.25 -1.14 -16.02
C HIS A 139 4.37 -1.85 -17.05
N ASP A 140 4.69 -1.71 -18.35
CA ASP A 140 3.89 -2.22 -19.47
C ASP A 140 2.39 -1.92 -19.30
N ASN A 141 1.57 -2.96 -19.20
CA ASN A 141 0.12 -2.89 -18.99
C ASN A 141 -0.27 -3.23 -17.55
N VAL A 142 0.68 -3.36 -16.63
CA VAL A 142 0.41 -3.65 -15.20
C VAL A 142 0.14 -2.35 -14.48
N THR A 143 -1.08 -2.22 -13.96
CA THR A 143 -1.54 -1.03 -13.24
C THR A 143 -1.56 -1.26 -11.72
N VAL A 144 -1.72 -0.18 -10.96
CA VAL A 144 -1.85 -0.24 -9.48
C VAL A 144 -2.96 -1.21 -9.06
N LYS A 145 -4.12 -1.19 -9.73
CA LYS A 145 -5.24 -2.11 -9.43
C LYS A 145 -4.96 -3.57 -9.78
N ASP A 146 -3.96 -3.86 -10.61
CA ASP A 146 -3.56 -5.25 -10.89
C ASP A 146 -2.70 -5.83 -9.77
N VAL A 147 -1.98 -4.96 -9.05
CA VAL A 147 -1.02 -5.36 -8.01
C VAL A 147 -1.60 -5.23 -6.61
N LEU A 148 -2.36 -4.17 -6.30
CA LEU A 148 -2.79 -3.85 -4.94
C LEU A 148 -4.23 -4.29 -4.66
N VAL A 149 -4.40 -5.08 -3.60
CA VAL A 149 -5.69 -5.53 -3.03
C VAL A 149 -5.80 -4.95 -1.62
N ALA A 150 -6.38 -3.76 -1.51
CA ALA A 150 -6.34 -2.95 -0.29
C ALA A 150 -7.65 -2.24 -0.04
N ARG A 151 -7.78 -1.55 1.11
CA ARG A 151 -8.96 -0.71 1.40
C ARG A 151 -9.23 0.32 0.30
N LYS A 152 -8.16 0.84 -0.32
CA LYS A 152 -8.25 1.74 -1.48
C LYS A 152 -8.95 1.10 -2.68
N THR A 153 -8.63 -0.16 -2.98
CA THR A 153 -9.06 -0.86 -4.20
C THR A 153 -10.20 -1.83 -3.92
N SER A 154 -10.73 -1.90 -2.70
CA SER A 154 -11.69 -2.94 -2.27
C SER A 154 -13.00 -2.94 -3.03
N TYR A 155 -13.38 -1.80 -3.61
CA TYR A 155 -14.56 -1.68 -4.47
C TYR A 155 -14.38 -2.44 -5.80
N LEU A 156 -13.15 -2.66 -6.27
CA LEU A 156 -12.84 -3.44 -7.48
C LEU A 156 -12.86 -4.96 -7.22
N TYR A 157 -12.60 -5.38 -5.98
CA TYR A 157 -12.50 -6.79 -5.60
C TYR A 157 -13.76 -7.25 -4.89
N THR A 158 -14.83 -7.50 -5.66
CA THR A 158 -16.11 -7.97 -5.12
C THR A 158 -16.29 -9.48 -5.20
N THR A 159 -15.59 -10.15 -6.12
CA THR A 159 -15.91 -11.54 -6.49
C THR A 159 -14.78 -12.52 -6.21
N TYR A 160 -13.55 -12.23 -6.65
CA TYR A 160 -12.40 -13.10 -6.42
C TYR A 160 -11.08 -12.31 -6.49
N VAL A 161 -10.02 -12.87 -5.88
CA VAL A 161 -8.65 -12.37 -5.95
C VAL A 161 -7.74 -13.51 -6.39
N LYS A 162 -6.97 -13.32 -7.46
CA LYS A 162 -6.07 -14.35 -8.03
C LYS A 162 -4.77 -13.73 -8.56
N GLY A 163 -3.73 -14.56 -8.65
CA GLY A 163 -2.42 -14.20 -9.17
C GLY A 163 -1.53 -13.51 -8.14
N ILE A 164 -0.33 -13.09 -8.57
CA ILE A 164 0.65 -12.41 -7.73
C ILE A 164 0.13 -11.01 -7.36
N ARG A 165 -0.28 -10.82 -6.11
CA ARG A 165 -0.80 -9.53 -5.61
C ARG A 165 -0.34 -9.22 -4.20
N LEU A 166 -0.31 -7.93 -3.88
CA LEU A 166 -0.09 -7.41 -2.54
C LEU A 166 -1.45 -7.16 -1.86
N ILE A 167 -1.75 -7.93 -0.82
CA ILE A 167 -2.98 -7.78 -0.04
C ILE A 167 -2.71 -7.03 1.26
N GLU A 168 -3.52 -6.01 1.54
CA GLU A 168 -3.61 -5.33 2.82
C GLU A 168 -4.74 -5.97 3.66
N ALA A 169 -4.40 -6.61 4.77
CA ALA A 169 -5.35 -7.37 5.59
C ALA A 169 -5.16 -7.14 7.09
N ARG A 170 -6.11 -7.61 7.89
CA ARG A 170 -5.98 -7.65 9.36
C ARG A 170 -5.92 -9.09 9.84
N TYR A 171 -5.01 -9.36 10.77
CA TYR A 171 -4.90 -10.67 11.42
C TYR A 171 -6.21 -11.03 12.13
N TRP A 172 -6.60 -12.30 12.06
CA TRP A 172 -7.82 -12.81 12.69
C TRP A 172 -7.54 -13.94 13.67
N ARG A 173 -6.91 -15.02 13.21
CA ARG A 173 -6.58 -16.19 14.03
C ARG A 173 -5.48 -17.02 13.38
N TYR A 174 -5.00 -18.04 14.07
CA TYR A 174 -4.10 -19.06 13.51
C TYR A 174 -4.59 -20.47 13.86
N ASP A 175 -4.09 -21.46 13.13
CA ASP A 175 -4.22 -22.89 13.43
C ASP A 175 -2.81 -23.49 13.55
N PRO A 176 -2.37 -23.88 14.77
CA PRO A 176 -1.03 -24.39 14.98
C PRO A 176 -0.81 -25.80 14.42
N GLU A 177 -1.86 -26.62 14.31
CA GLU A 177 -1.77 -27.99 13.79
C GLU A 177 -1.63 -27.99 12.26
N ALA A 178 -2.41 -27.14 11.60
CA ALA A 178 -2.32 -26.95 10.15
C ALA A 178 -1.14 -26.05 9.72
N HIS A 179 -0.54 -25.30 10.65
CA HIS A 179 0.44 -24.24 10.41
C HIS A 179 -0.11 -23.11 9.52
N ASN A 180 -1.37 -22.73 9.76
CA ASN A 180 -2.09 -21.72 8.97
C ASN A 180 -2.29 -20.41 9.75
N LEU A 181 -2.19 -19.29 9.03
CA LEU A 181 -2.55 -17.96 9.51
C LEU A 181 -3.77 -17.46 8.74
N PHE A 182 -4.74 -16.90 9.45
CA PHE A 182 -5.98 -16.39 8.86
C PHE A 182 -6.07 -14.88 9.00
N PHE A 183 -6.47 -14.23 7.91
CA PHE A 183 -6.65 -12.77 7.83
C PHE A 183 -8.01 -12.43 7.22
N LEU A 184 -8.40 -11.15 7.37
CA LEU A 184 -9.66 -10.61 6.85
C LEU A 184 -9.38 -9.48 5.85
N TYR A 185 -10.10 -9.52 4.72
CA TYR A 185 -10.06 -8.50 3.68
C TYR A 185 -11.43 -8.27 3.01
N PRO A 186 -11.79 -7.03 2.62
CA PRO A 186 -11.26 -5.81 3.23
C PRO A 186 -11.57 -5.83 4.72
N TYR A 187 -10.78 -5.13 5.54
CA TYR A 187 -11.12 -4.94 6.94
C TYR A 187 -11.54 -3.49 7.14
N SER A 188 -12.67 -3.30 7.82
CA SER A 188 -13.19 -1.98 8.19
C SER A 188 -12.77 -1.70 9.63
N ALA A 189 -12.19 -0.52 9.87
CA ALA A 189 -11.93 -0.06 11.25
C ALA A 189 -13.22 0.34 11.97
N LYS A 190 -14.32 0.58 11.23
CA LYS A 190 -15.57 1.13 11.76
C LYS A 190 -16.60 0.08 12.13
N VAL A 191 -16.55 -1.11 11.52
CA VAL A 191 -17.54 -2.18 11.77
C VAL A 191 -16.84 -3.54 11.75
N ALA A 192 -16.79 -4.19 12.91
CA ALA A 192 -16.48 -5.62 12.97
C ALA A 192 -17.58 -6.38 12.24
N GLY A 193 -17.26 -7.03 11.11
CA GLY A 193 -18.23 -7.81 10.32
C GLY A 193 -18.31 -7.48 8.82
N GLU A 194 -17.65 -6.42 8.33
CA GLU A 194 -17.65 -6.06 6.90
C GLU A 194 -16.62 -6.81 6.05
N ALA A 195 -15.90 -7.77 6.62
CA ALA A 195 -14.92 -8.56 5.89
C ALA A 195 -15.61 -9.47 4.86
N ARG A 196 -15.31 -9.24 3.58
CA ARG A 196 -15.91 -9.99 2.46
C ARG A 196 -15.19 -11.31 2.20
N PHE A 197 -13.89 -11.35 2.48
CA PHE A 197 -13.02 -12.48 2.20
C PHE A 197 -12.24 -12.86 3.45
N LYS A 198 -12.22 -14.17 3.70
CA LYS A 198 -11.23 -14.81 4.55
C LYS A 198 -9.99 -15.09 3.71
N ILE A 199 -8.83 -14.85 4.27
CA ILE A 199 -7.55 -15.20 3.68
C ILE A 199 -6.96 -16.33 4.52
N ASP A 200 -6.67 -17.46 3.89
CA ASP A 200 -5.98 -18.59 4.46
C ASP A 200 -4.54 -18.65 3.93
N ILE A 201 -3.59 -18.64 4.85
CA ILE A 201 -2.17 -18.66 4.52
C ILE A 201 -1.53 -19.88 5.15
N LYS A 202 -1.06 -20.78 4.29
CA LYS A 202 -0.22 -21.90 4.70
C LYS A 202 1.23 -21.47 4.85
N CYS A 203 1.87 -21.95 5.92
CA CYS A 203 3.28 -21.71 6.19
C CYS A 203 4.03 -23.03 6.38
N PRO A 204 5.33 -23.11 6.01
CA PRO A 204 6.22 -24.16 6.49
C PRO A 204 6.27 -24.18 8.02
N LYS A 205 6.38 -25.38 8.59
CA LYS A 205 6.39 -25.61 10.04
C LYS A 205 7.45 -24.78 10.76
N GLU A 206 8.62 -24.62 10.16
CA GLU A 206 9.77 -23.90 10.71
C GLU A 206 9.56 -22.37 10.70
N LEU A 207 8.74 -21.88 9.76
CA LEU A 207 8.47 -20.46 9.58
C LEU A 207 7.27 -19.99 10.43
N PHE A 208 6.32 -20.89 10.68
CA PHE A 208 5.04 -20.59 11.31
C PHE A 208 5.16 -19.88 12.68
N PRO A 209 5.93 -20.37 13.68
CA PRO A 209 6.00 -19.72 14.98
C PRO A 209 6.46 -18.27 14.89
N ARG A 210 7.49 -18.02 14.06
CA ARG A 210 8.05 -16.68 13.84
C ARG A 210 7.07 -15.74 13.16
N LEU A 211 6.27 -16.21 12.22
CA LEU A 211 5.26 -15.40 11.55
C LEU A 211 4.07 -15.14 12.47
N ARG A 212 3.60 -16.16 13.19
CA ARG A 212 2.55 -16.04 14.21
C ARG A 212 2.89 -14.96 15.22
N ASP A 213 4.09 -15.02 15.82
CA ASP A 213 4.50 -14.07 16.86
C ASP A 213 4.57 -12.63 16.35
N ARG A 214 4.81 -12.42 15.05
CA ARG A 214 4.78 -11.08 14.43
C ARG A 214 3.37 -10.51 14.33
N VAL A 215 2.36 -11.35 14.12
CA VAL A 215 0.99 -10.89 13.82
C VAL A 215 0.01 -11.05 14.98
N TYR A 216 0.28 -11.97 15.91
CA TYR A 216 -0.65 -12.34 16.98
C TYR A 216 -0.88 -11.21 17.99
N SER A 217 0.13 -10.38 18.26
CA SER A 217 0.07 -9.33 19.27
C SER A 217 -0.19 -7.94 18.70
N THR A 218 -0.59 -7.84 17.43
CA THR A 218 -0.70 -6.55 16.74
C THR A 218 -2.09 -6.31 16.18
N ASP A 219 -2.64 -5.14 16.50
CA ASP A 219 -3.82 -4.60 15.84
C ASP A 219 -3.49 -3.89 14.51
N SER A 220 -2.21 -3.80 14.17
CA SER A 220 -1.74 -3.19 12.93
C SER A 220 -2.16 -3.96 11.68
N VAL A 221 -2.18 -3.20 10.60
CA VAL A 221 -2.35 -3.68 9.23
C VAL A 221 -1.21 -4.61 8.86
N VAL A 222 -1.52 -5.69 8.14
CA VAL A 222 -0.55 -6.64 7.61
C VAL A 222 -0.57 -6.59 6.08
N LEU A 223 0.61 -6.46 5.48
CA LEU A 223 0.83 -6.62 4.05
C LEU A 223 1.29 -8.04 3.75
N LEU A 224 0.66 -8.65 2.76
CA LEU A 224 0.88 -10.03 2.34
C LEU A 224 1.11 -10.09 0.84
N MET A 225 2.24 -10.65 0.42
CA MET A 225 2.57 -10.83 -1.00
C MET A 225 2.69 -12.32 -1.31
N CYS A 226 1.70 -12.85 -2.04
CA CYS A 226 1.65 -14.24 -2.49
C CYS A 226 1.16 -14.30 -3.94
N ASP A 227 1.33 -15.47 -4.55
CA ASP A 227 0.52 -15.88 -5.68
C ASP A 227 -0.81 -16.46 -5.15
N TRP A 228 -1.90 -15.74 -5.36
CA TRP A 228 -3.20 -16.04 -4.75
C TRP A 228 -4.05 -16.94 -5.61
N THR A 229 -4.77 -17.83 -4.94
CA THR A 229 -5.87 -18.59 -5.54
C THR A 229 -7.16 -18.30 -4.79
N PHE A 230 -8.29 -18.51 -5.45
CA PHE A 230 -9.61 -18.33 -4.84
C PHE A 230 -10.41 -19.60 -4.99
N SER A 231 -10.86 -20.15 -3.86
CA SER A 231 -11.72 -21.34 -3.82
C SER A 231 -12.60 -21.30 -2.57
N SER A 232 -13.85 -21.76 -2.72
CA SER A 232 -14.82 -21.88 -1.62
C SER A 232 -15.02 -20.60 -0.79
N GLY A 233 -15.02 -19.43 -1.45
CA GLY A 233 -15.22 -18.14 -0.78
C GLY A 233 -14.00 -17.64 0.02
N CYS A 234 -12.85 -18.30 -0.12
CA CYS A 234 -11.63 -17.98 0.60
C CYS A 234 -10.48 -17.71 -0.39
N ILE A 235 -9.62 -16.76 -0.03
CA ILE A 235 -8.39 -16.44 -0.75
C ILE A 235 -7.28 -17.28 -0.11
N HIS A 236 -6.53 -18.03 -0.90
CA HIS A 236 -5.50 -18.94 -0.42
C HIS A 236 -4.13 -18.53 -0.93
N GLY A 237 -3.14 -18.56 -0.06
CA GLY A 237 -1.74 -18.29 -0.41
C GLY A 237 -0.76 -19.11 0.43
N THR A 238 0.50 -19.10 0.05
CA THR A 238 1.59 -19.75 0.80
C THR A 238 2.72 -18.76 1.05
N LEU A 239 3.18 -18.68 2.31
CA LEU A 239 4.38 -17.94 2.67
C LEU A 239 5.54 -18.91 2.76
N SER A 240 6.48 -18.83 1.82
CA SER A 240 7.75 -19.56 1.89
C SER A 240 8.85 -18.74 2.58
N ASN A 241 8.66 -17.43 2.71
CA ASN A 241 9.62 -16.52 3.31
C ASN A 241 8.96 -15.49 4.26
N ALA A 242 9.64 -15.20 5.37
CA ALA A 242 9.23 -14.18 6.33
C ALA A 242 9.12 -12.76 5.76
N HIS A 243 9.72 -12.47 4.60
CA HIS A 243 9.68 -11.17 3.92
C HIS A 243 8.42 -10.94 3.09
N GLN A 244 7.64 -11.99 2.83
CA GLN A 244 6.33 -11.90 2.18
C GLN A 244 5.24 -11.31 3.11
N LEU A 245 5.53 -11.20 4.41
CA LEU A 245 4.65 -10.64 5.42
C LEU A 245 5.30 -9.44 6.09
N VAL A 246 4.61 -8.29 6.08
CA VAL A 246 5.05 -7.07 6.76
C VAL A 246 3.91 -6.50 7.59
N VAL A 247 4.12 -6.36 8.89
CA VAL A 247 3.24 -5.60 9.80
C VAL A 247 3.56 -4.12 9.62
N LEU A 248 2.56 -3.27 9.34
CA LEU A 248 2.76 -1.84 9.11
C LEU A 248 3.00 -1.06 10.40
#